data_AF-A0A6P6WLS6-F1
#
_entry.id   AF-A0A6P6WLS6-F1
#
_cell.length_a   1.000
_cell.length_b   1.000
_cell.length_c   1.000
_cell.angle_alpha   90.00
_cell.angle_beta   90.00
_cell.angle_gamma   90.00
#
_symmetry.space_group_name_H-M   'P 1'
#
loop_
_entity.id
_entity.type
_entity.pdbx_description
1 polymer ?
#
loop_
_entity_poly.entity_id
_entity_poly.type
_entity_poly.pdbx_seq_one_letter_code
_entity_poly.pdbx_strand_id
1 'polypeptide(L)'
;MGHVTVVTLEEGMRRLEVGISKAKLILDGYPPKALFTSEEYMKYYDCVYSMCTQQPPNDYSAELLQRFKGALEESLLLKVLPSLYDKDGAPLLVELLRMWTNYKAMTKCLGVFFLYLDRQCAYRKNDAPLQDLATFHFHDLICKHIHQRMFSAAASLVAQDRNGQSIDTDLLKNISTFFIEIQDQKKASYYDNFETLILADTANFYSRLASQWLLCYSSTDYVLKVEQCINEEKARAHRFLCPPSVEKVLWTVHSQLIDQTANRLIEKRRAENQDLTTYQELLSRCADMSIH
;
A
#
# COMPACT_ATOMS: atom_id res chain seq x y z
N MET A 1 -55.18 3.63 12.48
CA MET A 1 -54.33 3.23 11.34
C MET A 1 -53.84 4.51 10.70
N GLY A 2 -52.61 4.94 11.00
CA GLY A 2 -52.03 6.10 10.32
C GLY A 2 -51.78 5.73 8.86
N HIS A 3 -52.23 6.55 7.93
CA HIS A 3 -51.86 6.40 6.51
C HIS A 3 -50.34 6.46 6.43
N VAL A 4 -49.67 5.31 6.24
CA VAL A 4 -48.27 5.29 5.82
C VAL A 4 -48.27 5.78 4.39
N THR A 5 -47.96 7.07 4.20
CA THR A 5 -47.76 7.66 2.88
C THR A 5 -46.66 6.90 2.17
N VAL A 6 -47.03 6.25 1.06
CA VAL A 6 -46.07 5.56 0.18
C VAL A 6 -45.08 6.60 -0.34
N VAL A 7 -43.80 6.38 -0.10
CA VAL A 7 -42.71 7.14 -0.71
C VAL A 7 -42.49 6.58 -2.10
N THR A 8 -42.78 7.40 -3.12
CA THR A 8 -42.52 7.01 -4.52
C THR A 8 -41.01 6.93 -4.77
N LEU A 9 -40.61 6.15 -5.77
CA LEU A 9 -39.20 6.05 -6.18
C LEU A 9 -38.58 7.43 -6.46
N GLU A 10 -39.29 8.28 -7.20
CA GLU A 10 -38.81 9.62 -7.56
C GLU A 10 -38.57 10.51 -6.33
N GLU A 11 -39.55 10.56 -5.42
CA GLU A 11 -39.46 11.39 -4.21
C GLU A 11 -38.35 10.88 -3.28
N GLY A 12 -38.28 9.56 -3.09
CA GLY A 12 -37.23 8.94 -2.28
C GLY A 12 -35.83 9.17 -2.85
N MET A 13 -35.66 8.98 -4.16
CA MET A 13 -34.38 9.22 -4.84
C MET A 13 -33.97 10.69 -4.77
N ARG A 14 -34.90 11.62 -4.97
CA ARG A 14 -34.63 13.06 -4.84
C ARG A 14 -34.14 13.43 -3.43
N ARG A 15 -34.74 12.85 -2.38
CA ARG A 15 -34.31 13.05 -0.99
C ARG A 15 -32.92 12.47 -0.76
N LEU A 16 -32.66 11.25 -1.22
CA LEU A 16 -31.37 10.58 -1.04
C LEU A 16 -30.26 11.27 -1.82
N GLU A 17 -30.55 11.82 -3.00
CA GLU A 17 -29.54 12.47 -3.84
C GLU A 17 -28.92 13.69 -3.16
N VAL A 18 -29.71 14.42 -2.34
CA VAL A 18 -29.18 15.50 -1.50
C VAL A 18 -28.10 14.97 -0.55
N GLY A 19 -28.39 13.86 0.14
CA GLY A 19 -27.44 13.22 1.05
C GLY A 19 -26.23 12.63 0.34
N ILE A 20 -26.42 11.96 -0.80
CA ILE A 20 -25.35 11.35 -1.60
C ILE A 20 -24.43 12.43 -2.15
N SER A 21 -24.98 13.49 -2.75
CA SER A 21 -24.21 14.63 -3.25
C SER A 21 -23.43 15.32 -2.14
N LYS A 22 -24.04 15.50 -0.96
CA LYS A 22 -23.37 16.03 0.23
C LYS A 22 -22.23 15.11 0.69
N ALA A 23 -22.43 13.78 0.68
CA ALA A 23 -21.41 12.81 1.06
C ALA A 23 -20.22 12.81 0.09
N LYS A 24 -20.44 13.03 -1.21
CA LYS A 24 -19.36 13.14 -2.21
C LYS A 24 -18.41 14.30 -1.94
N LEU A 25 -18.85 15.36 -1.23
CA LEU A 25 -17.96 16.44 -0.80
C LEU A 25 -16.84 15.96 0.13
N ILE A 26 -16.97 14.78 0.76
CA ILE A 26 -15.89 14.19 1.56
C ILE A 26 -14.64 13.94 0.70
N LEU A 27 -14.82 13.61 -0.59
CA LEU A 27 -13.70 13.44 -1.53
C LEU A 27 -12.93 14.75 -1.74
N ASP A 28 -13.64 15.89 -1.68
CA ASP A 28 -13.07 17.23 -1.76
C ASP A 28 -12.44 17.69 -0.42
N GLY A 29 -12.45 16.84 0.62
CA GLY A 29 -11.77 17.07 1.90
C GLY A 29 -12.67 17.55 3.04
N TYR A 30 -13.99 17.63 2.83
CA TYR A 30 -14.92 18.02 3.89
C TYR A 30 -15.13 16.86 4.88
N PRO A 31 -14.90 17.04 6.19
CA PRO A 31 -15.03 15.95 7.14
C PRO A 31 -16.51 15.57 7.35
N PRO A 32 -16.84 14.27 7.52
CA PRO A 32 -18.22 13.82 7.72
C PRO A 32 -18.99 14.56 8.82
N LYS A 33 -18.32 14.90 9.93
CA LYS A 33 -18.94 15.60 11.07
C LYS A 33 -19.35 17.04 10.76
N ALA A 34 -18.73 17.68 9.77
CA ALA A 34 -19.14 19.01 9.31
C ALA A 34 -20.30 18.91 8.31
N LEU A 35 -20.47 17.76 7.67
CA LEU A 35 -21.49 17.54 6.65
C LEU A 35 -22.77 16.92 7.19
N PHE A 36 -22.73 16.14 8.27
CA PHE A 36 -23.92 15.41 8.72
C PHE A 36 -24.12 15.49 10.23
N THR A 37 -25.33 15.89 10.63
CA THR A 37 -25.82 15.70 12.00
C THR A 37 -26.45 14.30 12.16
N SER A 38 -26.66 13.88 13.40
CA SER A 38 -27.39 12.64 13.70
C SER A 38 -28.81 12.64 13.11
N GLU A 39 -29.47 13.80 13.12
CA GLU A 39 -30.80 13.97 12.53
C GLU A 39 -30.76 13.78 11.00
N GLU A 40 -29.74 14.30 10.32
CA GLU A 40 -29.56 14.09 8.88
C GLU A 40 -29.30 12.61 8.56
N TYR A 41 -28.46 11.91 9.34
CA TYR A 41 -28.27 10.47 9.15
C TYR A 41 -29.57 9.68 9.32
N MET A 42 -30.34 9.98 10.38
CA MET A 42 -31.64 9.34 10.62
C MET A 42 -32.62 9.62 9.48
N LYS A 43 -32.69 10.86 9.01
CA LYS A 43 -33.55 11.24 7.87
C LYS A 43 -33.28 10.39 6.62
N TYR A 44 -32.01 10.20 6.25
CA TYR A 44 -31.67 9.40 5.06
C TYR A 44 -31.89 7.90 5.31
N TYR A 45 -31.56 7.41 6.51
CA TYR A 45 -31.84 6.03 6.90
C TYR A 45 -33.34 5.70 6.87
N ASP A 46 -34.18 6.54 7.46
CA ASP A 46 -35.64 6.36 7.51
C ASP A 46 -36.25 6.38 6.10
N CYS A 47 -35.68 7.18 5.20
CA CYS A 47 -36.07 7.20 3.79
C CYS A 47 -35.77 5.86 3.11
N VAL A 48 -34.54 5.33 3.23
CA VAL A 48 -34.17 4.01 2.70
C VAL A 48 -35.03 2.91 3.32
N TYR A 49 -35.18 2.93 4.65
CA TYR A 49 -35.98 1.95 5.38
C TYR A 49 -37.43 1.93 4.88
N SER A 50 -38.05 3.10 4.73
CA SER A 50 -39.43 3.22 4.24
C SER A 50 -39.56 2.65 2.82
N MET A 51 -38.64 3.01 1.93
CA MET A 51 -38.65 2.54 0.53
C MET A 51 -38.41 1.02 0.39
N CYS A 52 -37.65 0.41 1.31
CA CYS A 52 -37.40 -1.04 1.30
C CYS A 52 -38.48 -1.86 2.05
N THR A 53 -39.30 -1.25 2.90
CA THR A 53 -40.33 -1.96 3.70
C THR A 53 -41.75 -1.80 3.17
N GLN A 54 -41.91 -1.00 2.11
CA GLN A 54 -43.16 -0.85 1.38
C GLN A 54 -43.62 -2.16 0.73
N GLN A 55 -44.93 -2.38 0.69
CA GLN A 55 -45.51 -3.55 0.02
C GLN A 55 -45.33 -3.47 -1.50
N PRO A 56 -45.19 -4.62 -2.20
CA PRO A 56 -45.19 -4.67 -3.65
C PRO A 56 -46.40 -3.92 -4.24
N PRO A 57 -46.23 -3.16 -5.34
CA PRO A 57 -45.06 -3.07 -6.22
C PRO A 57 -44.00 -2.01 -5.81
N ASN A 58 -44.06 -1.47 -4.58
CA ASN A 58 -43.25 -0.31 -4.18
C ASN A 58 -42.03 -0.65 -3.30
N ASP A 59 -41.58 -1.91 -3.31
CA ASP A 59 -40.28 -2.30 -2.73
C ASP A 59 -39.17 -1.88 -3.72
N TYR A 60 -38.39 -0.87 -3.35
CA TYR A 60 -37.34 -0.30 -4.20
C TYR A 60 -35.93 -0.72 -3.78
N SER A 61 -35.78 -1.86 -3.09
CA SER A 61 -34.49 -2.32 -2.57
C SER A 61 -33.44 -2.53 -3.67
N ALA A 62 -33.84 -3.01 -4.85
CA ALA A 62 -32.94 -3.26 -5.98
C ALA A 62 -32.44 -1.95 -6.59
N GLU A 63 -33.33 -0.99 -6.79
CA GLU A 63 -33.04 0.35 -7.32
C GLU A 63 -32.13 1.12 -6.37
N LEU A 64 -32.35 1.00 -5.05
CA LEU A 64 -31.50 1.61 -4.03
C LEU A 64 -30.09 1.00 -4.02
N LEU A 65 -29.97 -0.32 -4.18
CA LEU A 65 -28.66 -0.98 -4.33
C LEU A 65 -27.93 -0.50 -5.58
N GLN A 66 -28.64 -0.36 -6.70
CA GLN A 66 -28.08 0.14 -7.94
C GLN A 66 -27.65 1.60 -7.81
N ARG A 67 -28.45 2.44 -7.13
CA ARG A 67 -28.08 3.84 -6.86
C ARG A 67 -26.83 3.93 -5.98
N PHE A 68 -26.72 3.10 -4.94
CA PHE A 68 -25.53 3.02 -4.11
C PHE A 68 -24.29 2.70 -4.95
N LYS A 69 -24.34 1.64 -5.78
CA LYS A 69 -23.26 1.29 -6.72
C LYS A 69 -22.90 2.45 -7.65
N GLY A 70 -23.90 3.09 -8.26
CA GLY A 70 -23.68 4.26 -9.13
C GLY A 70 -23.01 5.41 -8.40
N ALA A 71 -23.34 5.66 -7.13
CA ALA A 71 -22.69 6.71 -6.33
C ALA A 71 -21.20 6.42 -6.12
N LEU A 72 -20.82 5.15 -5.93
CA LEU A 72 -19.43 4.72 -5.83
C LEU A 72 -18.70 4.92 -7.16
N GLU A 73 -19.26 4.40 -8.25
CA GLU A 73 -18.67 4.49 -9.60
C GLU A 73 -18.47 5.95 -10.03
N GLU A 74 -19.48 6.80 -9.87
CA GLU A 74 -19.39 8.24 -10.16
C GLU A 74 -18.28 8.90 -9.35
N SER A 75 -18.16 8.57 -8.06
CA SER A 75 -17.13 9.10 -7.17
C SER A 75 -15.74 8.69 -7.61
N LEU A 76 -15.56 7.43 -8.00
CA LEU A 76 -14.27 6.91 -8.43
C LEU A 76 -13.86 7.48 -9.79
N LEU A 77 -14.76 7.47 -10.77
CA LEU A 77 -14.46 7.87 -12.15
C LEU A 77 -14.37 9.38 -12.35
N LEU A 78 -15.17 10.17 -11.61
CA LEU A 78 -15.22 11.63 -11.81
C LEU A 78 -14.33 12.42 -10.85
N LYS A 79 -13.90 11.83 -9.73
CA LYS A 79 -13.08 12.51 -8.71
C LYS A 79 -11.76 11.81 -8.46
N VAL A 80 -11.80 10.53 -8.08
CA VAL A 80 -10.57 9.81 -7.67
C VAL A 80 -9.65 9.59 -8.86
N LEU A 81 -10.11 8.94 -9.92
CA LEU A 81 -9.28 8.61 -11.08
C LEU A 81 -8.64 9.85 -11.73
N PRO A 82 -9.38 10.95 -12.01
CA PRO A 82 -8.78 12.16 -12.57
C PRO A 82 -7.74 12.79 -11.64
N SER A 83 -7.94 12.74 -10.32
CA SER A 83 -6.95 13.28 -9.36
C SER A 83 -5.60 12.56 -9.41
N LEU A 84 -5.57 11.31 -9.91
CA LEU A 84 -4.38 10.47 -9.97
C LEU A 84 -3.69 10.48 -11.35
N TYR A 85 -4.34 11.04 -12.37
CA TYR A 85 -3.89 10.90 -13.77
C TYR A 85 -2.49 11.50 -13.99
N ASP A 86 -2.30 12.77 -13.61
CA ASP A 86 -1.06 13.53 -13.86
C ASP A 86 0.00 13.41 -12.75
N LYS A 87 -0.14 12.44 -11.83
CA LYS A 87 0.77 12.28 -10.69
C LYS A 87 1.61 11.02 -10.83
N ASP A 88 2.92 11.12 -10.58
CA ASP A 88 3.85 9.98 -10.54
C ASP A 88 4.70 10.00 -9.26
N GLY A 89 5.39 8.89 -8.97
CA GLY A 89 6.30 8.79 -7.83
C GLY A 89 5.62 9.00 -6.47
N ALA A 90 6.30 9.65 -5.54
CA ALA A 90 5.76 9.91 -4.20
C ALA A 90 4.45 10.74 -4.21
N PRO A 91 4.30 11.81 -5.02
CA PRO A 91 3.03 12.53 -5.15
C PRO A 91 1.83 11.66 -5.54
N LEU A 92 2.02 10.64 -6.38
CA LEU A 92 0.97 9.68 -6.72
C LEU A 92 0.52 8.90 -5.49
N LEU A 93 1.46 8.39 -4.70
CA LEU A 93 1.16 7.60 -3.50
C LEU A 93 0.47 8.44 -2.43
N VAL A 94 0.91 9.68 -2.23
CA VAL A 94 0.28 10.64 -1.30
C VAL A 94 -1.18 10.87 -1.69
N GLU A 95 -1.43 11.15 -2.96
CA GLU A 95 -2.79 11.40 -3.44
C GLU A 95 -3.67 10.15 -3.38
N LEU A 96 -3.12 8.98 -3.74
CA LEU A 96 -3.82 7.70 -3.65
C LEU A 96 -4.30 7.42 -2.23
N LEU A 97 -3.42 7.58 -1.23
CA LEU A 97 -3.75 7.34 0.17
C LEU A 97 -4.77 8.36 0.69
N ARG A 98 -4.66 9.63 0.28
CA ARG A 98 -5.63 10.68 0.60
C ARG A 98 -7.01 10.35 0.03
N MET A 99 -7.08 10.00 -1.26
CA MET A 99 -8.32 9.62 -1.92
C MET A 99 -8.92 8.35 -1.34
N TRP A 100 -8.11 7.34 -1.02
CA TRP A 100 -8.57 6.12 -0.36
C TRP A 100 -9.18 6.42 1.02
N THR A 101 -8.53 7.28 1.81
CA THR A 101 -9.02 7.70 3.13
C THR A 101 -10.35 8.44 3.02
N ASN A 102 -10.45 9.40 2.10
CA ASN A 102 -11.68 10.16 1.87
C ASN A 102 -12.81 9.27 1.33
N TYR A 103 -12.48 8.35 0.42
CA TYR A 103 -13.43 7.38 -0.12
C TYR A 103 -13.98 6.46 0.97
N LYS A 104 -13.13 5.88 1.83
CA LYS A 104 -13.58 5.09 3.00
C LYS A 104 -14.51 5.88 3.91
N ALA A 105 -14.21 7.16 4.14
CA ALA A 105 -15.07 8.02 4.95
C ALA A 105 -16.43 8.27 4.27
N MET A 106 -16.44 8.52 2.97
CA MET A 106 -17.67 8.67 2.18
C MET A 106 -18.50 7.38 2.18
N THR A 107 -17.89 6.22 1.91
CA THR A 107 -18.59 4.94 1.85
C THR A 107 -19.17 4.55 3.20
N LYS A 108 -18.48 4.90 4.30
CA LYS A 108 -19.02 4.72 5.64
C LYS A 108 -20.25 5.58 5.89
N CYS A 109 -20.27 6.82 5.40
CA CYS A 109 -21.45 7.70 5.52
C CYS A 109 -22.63 7.12 4.73
N LEU A 110 -22.39 6.72 3.48
CA LEU A 110 -23.41 6.06 2.66
C LEU A 110 -23.87 4.75 3.30
N GLY A 111 -22.97 3.95 3.87
CA GLY A 111 -23.30 2.72 4.58
C GLY A 111 -24.27 2.94 5.74
N VAL A 112 -24.26 4.10 6.40
CA VAL A 112 -25.25 4.46 7.41
C VAL A 112 -26.62 4.73 6.78
N PHE A 113 -26.68 5.44 5.64
CA PHE A 113 -27.94 5.69 4.93
C PHE A 113 -28.56 4.37 4.48
N PHE A 114 -27.74 3.47 3.92
CA PHE A 114 -28.17 2.21 3.34
C PHE A 114 -28.10 1.02 4.32
N LEU A 115 -28.00 1.27 5.64
CA LEU A 115 -27.78 0.22 6.64
C LEU A 115 -28.86 -0.87 6.64
N TYR A 116 -30.11 -0.50 6.37
CA TYR A 116 -31.18 -1.49 6.27
C TYR A 116 -30.98 -2.44 5.07
N LEU A 117 -30.58 -1.89 3.93
CA LEU A 117 -30.27 -2.64 2.72
C LEU A 117 -29.05 -3.56 2.92
N ASP A 118 -28.00 -3.07 3.58
CA ASP A 118 -26.82 -3.86 3.92
C ASP A 118 -27.16 -5.10 4.75
N ARG A 119 -28.04 -4.94 5.76
CA ARG A 119 -28.56 -6.06 6.56
C ARG A 119 -29.38 -7.05 5.74
N GLN A 120 -30.16 -6.57 4.77
CA GLN A 120 -30.89 -7.45 3.86
C GLN A 120 -29.96 -8.25 2.95
N CYS A 121 -28.94 -7.62 2.37
CA CYS A 121 -27.92 -8.29 1.56
C CYS A 121 -27.22 -9.40 2.36
N ALA A 122 -26.83 -9.11 3.62
CA ALA A 122 -26.23 -10.09 4.51
C ALA A 122 -27.16 -11.30 4.79
N TYR A 123 -28.47 -11.08 4.90
CA TYR A 123 -29.44 -12.17 5.07
C TYR A 123 -29.58 -13.06 3.83
N ARG A 124 -29.41 -12.50 2.63
CA ARG A 124 -29.56 -13.21 1.34
C ARG A 124 -28.38 -14.13 0.99
N LYS A 125 -27.36 -14.25 1.85
CA LYS A 125 -26.16 -15.13 1.80
C LYS A 125 -25.28 -15.10 0.53
N ASN A 126 -25.78 -14.61 -0.60
CA ASN A 126 -25.05 -14.52 -1.87
C ASN A 126 -24.50 -13.11 -2.16
N ASP A 127 -24.94 -12.10 -1.42
CA ASP A 127 -24.53 -10.71 -1.64
C ASP A 127 -23.42 -10.32 -0.65
N ALA A 128 -22.38 -9.65 -1.15
CA ALA A 128 -21.33 -9.08 -0.31
C ALA A 128 -21.88 -7.87 0.47
N PRO A 129 -21.38 -7.63 1.71
CA PRO A 129 -21.64 -6.39 2.44
C PRO A 129 -21.33 -5.16 1.59
N LEU A 130 -22.08 -4.07 1.78
CA LEU A 130 -21.91 -2.84 0.99
C LEU A 130 -20.51 -2.25 1.13
N GLN A 131 -19.85 -2.44 2.28
CA GLN A 131 -18.48 -2.00 2.49
C GLN A 131 -17.46 -2.82 1.67
N ASP A 132 -17.67 -4.14 1.54
CA ASP A 132 -16.81 -5.00 0.72
C ASP A 132 -16.99 -4.68 -0.77
N LEU A 133 -18.24 -4.40 -1.17
CA LEU A 133 -18.57 -3.90 -2.50
C LEU A 133 -17.84 -2.58 -2.80
N ALA A 134 -17.84 -1.64 -1.84
CA ALA A 134 -17.15 -0.36 -2.00
C ALA A 134 -15.63 -0.53 -2.20
N THR A 135 -15.00 -1.41 -1.41
CA THR A 135 -13.58 -1.76 -1.56
C THR A 135 -13.31 -2.42 -2.92
N PHE A 136 -14.18 -3.35 -3.34
CA PHE A 136 -14.09 -3.99 -4.65
C PHE A 136 -14.14 -2.98 -5.80
N HIS A 137 -15.07 -2.01 -5.78
CA HIS A 137 -15.14 -0.96 -6.80
C HIS A 137 -13.88 -0.09 -6.84
N PHE A 138 -13.31 0.28 -5.68
CA PHE A 138 -12.06 1.05 -5.66
C PHE A 138 -10.91 0.24 -6.27
N HIS A 139 -10.80 -1.04 -5.92
CA HIS A 139 -9.82 -1.93 -6.51
C HIS A 139 -9.99 -2.04 -8.04
N ASP A 140 -11.22 -2.30 -8.50
CA ASP A 140 -11.52 -2.59 -9.91
C ASP A 140 -11.32 -1.37 -10.81
N LEU A 141 -11.77 -0.19 -10.35
CA LEU A 141 -11.80 1.04 -11.14
C LEU A 141 -10.58 1.94 -10.94
N ILE A 142 -9.82 1.79 -9.84
CA ILE A 142 -8.64 2.61 -9.56
C ILE A 142 -7.38 1.74 -9.60
N CYS A 143 -7.23 0.78 -8.68
CA CYS A 143 -5.97 0.06 -8.50
C CYS A 143 -5.52 -0.66 -9.77
N LYS A 144 -6.45 -1.32 -10.48
CA LYS A 144 -6.13 -2.00 -11.74
C LYS A 144 -5.50 -1.06 -12.77
N HIS A 145 -5.88 0.21 -12.82
CA HIS A 145 -5.39 1.17 -13.79
C HIS A 145 -4.03 1.78 -13.42
N ILE A 146 -3.71 1.87 -12.12
CA ILE A 146 -2.49 2.54 -11.65
C ILE A 146 -1.46 1.60 -11.01
N HIS A 147 -1.71 0.29 -11.00
CA HIS A 147 -0.90 -0.65 -10.21
C HIS A 147 0.59 -0.62 -10.54
N GLN A 148 0.96 -0.48 -11.82
CA GLN A 148 2.37 -0.44 -12.21
C GLN A 148 3.06 0.81 -11.68
N ARG A 149 2.38 1.96 -11.77
CA ARG A 149 2.90 3.27 -11.31
C ARG A 149 3.06 3.30 -9.80
N MET A 150 2.09 2.76 -9.05
CA MET A 150 2.18 2.73 -7.58
C MET A 150 3.28 1.76 -7.09
N PHE A 151 3.45 0.59 -7.71
CA PHE A 151 4.54 -0.33 -7.34
C PHE A 151 5.90 0.26 -7.68
N SER A 152 6.04 0.87 -8.87
CA SER A 152 7.26 1.56 -9.27
C SER A 152 7.61 2.71 -8.32
N ALA A 153 6.62 3.52 -7.93
CA ALA A 153 6.80 4.60 -6.96
C ALA A 153 7.24 4.07 -5.57
N ALA A 154 6.62 2.99 -5.09
CA ALA A 154 6.97 2.39 -3.81
C ALA A 154 8.39 1.80 -3.81
N ALA A 155 8.78 1.08 -4.87
CA ALA A 155 10.16 0.61 -5.03
C ALA A 155 11.15 1.76 -5.14
N SER A 156 10.79 2.84 -5.83
CA SER A 156 11.64 4.03 -5.91
C SER A 156 11.90 4.63 -4.53
N LEU A 157 10.89 4.74 -3.65
CA LEU A 157 11.08 5.19 -2.27
C LEU A 157 12.08 4.30 -1.51
N VAL A 158 11.97 2.98 -1.63
CA VAL A 158 12.91 2.04 -0.99
C VAL A 158 14.33 2.22 -1.53
N ALA A 159 14.48 2.39 -2.85
CA ALA A 159 15.78 2.62 -3.47
C ALA A 159 16.40 3.96 -3.03
N GLN A 160 15.60 5.02 -2.93
CA GLN A 160 16.05 6.34 -2.44
C GLN A 160 16.55 6.24 -0.99
N ASP A 161 15.77 5.58 -0.13
CA ASP A 161 16.13 5.32 1.27
C ASP A 161 17.43 4.50 1.37
N ARG A 162 17.60 3.48 0.51
CA ARG A 162 18.83 2.65 0.46
C ARG A 162 20.06 3.45 0.07
N ASN A 163 19.90 4.46 -0.77
CA ASN A 163 20.96 5.37 -1.17
C ASN A 163 21.19 6.51 -0.15
N GLY A 164 20.58 6.45 1.03
CA GLY A 164 20.75 7.44 2.09
C GLY A 164 19.99 8.74 1.86
N GLN A 165 19.04 8.77 0.92
CA GLN A 165 18.19 9.93 0.72
C GLN A 165 17.12 10.00 1.81
N SER A 166 16.79 11.22 2.25
CA SER A 166 15.68 11.42 3.18
C SER A 166 14.36 11.19 2.46
N ILE A 167 13.62 10.17 2.90
CA ILE A 167 12.28 9.86 2.39
C ILE A 167 11.23 10.02 3.50
N ASP A 168 9.98 10.20 3.07
CA ASP A 168 8.83 10.05 3.97
C ASP A 168 8.59 8.56 4.24
N THR A 169 9.00 8.10 5.42
CA THR A 169 8.83 6.70 5.80
C THR A 169 7.41 6.35 6.23
N ASP A 170 6.63 7.33 6.66
CA ASP A 170 5.22 7.11 6.95
C ASP A 170 4.45 6.86 5.66
N LEU A 171 4.80 7.55 4.58
CA LEU A 171 4.26 7.27 3.25
C LEU A 171 4.49 5.81 2.83
N LEU A 172 5.72 5.29 3.00
CA LEU A 172 6.06 3.91 2.65
C LEU A 172 5.34 2.89 3.53
N LYS A 173 5.19 3.16 4.82
CA LYS A 173 4.40 2.33 5.74
C LYS A 173 2.91 2.34 5.40
N ASN A 174 2.36 3.50 5.08
CA ASN A 174 0.95 3.67 4.76
C ASN A 174 0.60 3.01 3.42
N ILE A 175 1.47 3.08 2.41
CA ILE A 175 1.23 2.39 1.13
C ILE A 175 1.33 0.86 1.28
N SER A 176 2.24 0.36 2.11
CA SER A 176 2.31 -1.06 2.44
C SER A 176 1.03 -1.55 3.12
N THR A 177 0.51 -0.77 4.10
CA THR A 177 -0.77 -1.05 4.76
C THR A 177 -1.93 -1.03 3.76
N PHE A 178 -1.93 -0.07 2.84
CA PHE A 178 -2.92 0.00 1.76
C PHE A 178 -2.92 -1.26 0.88
N PHE A 179 -1.76 -1.82 0.53
CA PHE A 179 -1.68 -3.06 -0.25
C PHE A 179 -2.23 -4.28 0.47
N ILE A 180 -2.23 -4.28 1.80
CA ILE A 180 -2.88 -5.29 2.63
C ILE A 180 -4.40 -5.07 2.64
N GLU A 181 -4.84 -3.82 2.81
CA GLU A 181 -6.26 -3.47 2.87
C GLU A 181 -7.01 -3.75 1.55
N ILE A 182 -6.38 -3.50 0.39
CA ILE A 182 -7.04 -3.57 -0.93
C ILE A 182 -7.04 -4.98 -1.53
N GLN A 183 -6.74 -6.00 -0.72
CA GLN A 183 -6.60 -7.39 -1.15
C GLN A 183 -7.90 -7.93 -1.78
N ASP A 184 -7.77 -8.49 -2.98
CA ASP A 184 -8.84 -9.23 -3.63
C ASP A 184 -8.93 -10.64 -3.00
N GLN A 185 -10.07 -10.99 -2.41
CA GLN A 185 -10.28 -12.32 -1.81
C GLN A 185 -10.15 -13.48 -2.80
N LYS A 186 -10.17 -13.22 -4.12
CA LYS A 186 -10.14 -14.24 -5.18
C LYS A 186 -8.85 -14.26 -5.99
N LYS A 187 -7.87 -13.38 -5.74
CA LYS A 187 -6.62 -13.26 -6.52
C LYS A 187 -5.39 -13.07 -5.63
N ALA A 188 -4.21 -13.14 -6.24
CA ALA A 188 -2.94 -12.83 -5.58
C ALA A 188 -2.99 -11.42 -4.96
N SER A 189 -2.50 -11.28 -3.73
CA SER A 189 -2.59 -10.01 -2.99
C SER A 189 -1.71 -8.94 -3.64
N TYR A 190 -2.14 -7.67 -3.56
CA TYR A 190 -1.27 -6.55 -3.90
C TYR A 190 -0.02 -6.54 -3.03
N TYR A 191 -0.15 -6.97 -1.78
CA TYR A 191 0.96 -7.11 -0.87
C TYR A 191 1.96 -8.19 -1.34
N ASP A 192 1.48 -9.32 -1.90
CA ASP A 192 2.37 -10.38 -2.40
C ASP A 192 3.17 -9.90 -3.63
N ASN A 193 2.53 -9.12 -4.51
CA ASN A 193 3.19 -8.49 -5.65
C ASN A 193 4.24 -7.47 -5.19
N PHE A 194 3.89 -6.65 -4.19
CA PHE A 194 4.81 -5.71 -3.58
C PHE A 194 6.00 -6.43 -2.92
N GLU A 195 5.76 -7.48 -2.14
CA GLU A 195 6.80 -8.29 -1.50
C GLU A 195 7.74 -8.88 -2.56
N THR A 196 7.19 -9.48 -3.61
CA THR A 196 7.98 -10.06 -4.72
C THR A 196 8.86 -9.00 -5.39
N LEU A 197 8.31 -7.81 -5.66
CA LEU A 197 9.03 -6.68 -6.23
C LEU A 197 10.18 -6.24 -5.32
N ILE A 198 9.91 -6.09 -4.01
CA ILE A 198 10.93 -5.68 -3.03
C ILE A 198 12.02 -6.74 -2.89
N LEU A 199 11.69 -8.02 -2.89
CA LEU A 199 12.69 -9.10 -2.82
C LEU A 199 13.60 -9.10 -4.06
N ALA A 200 13.03 -8.95 -5.25
CA ALA A 200 13.79 -8.86 -6.49
C ALA A 200 14.71 -7.63 -6.51
N ASP A 201 14.20 -6.46 -6.10
CA ASP A 201 14.99 -5.23 -6.00
C ASP A 201 16.11 -5.36 -4.96
N THR A 202 15.82 -5.97 -3.80
CA THR A 202 16.79 -6.28 -2.74
C THR A 202 17.94 -7.13 -3.27
N ALA A 203 17.62 -8.23 -3.97
CA ALA A 203 18.62 -9.12 -4.54
C ALA A 203 19.54 -8.36 -5.52
N ASN A 204 18.93 -7.59 -6.42
CA ASN A 204 19.67 -6.81 -7.41
C ASN A 204 20.56 -5.73 -6.78
N PHE A 205 20.06 -5.01 -5.78
CA PHE A 205 20.79 -3.95 -5.09
C PHE A 205 22.02 -4.51 -4.37
N TYR A 206 21.83 -5.53 -3.54
CA TYR A 206 22.92 -6.09 -2.73
C TYR A 206 23.92 -6.91 -3.55
N SER A 207 23.50 -7.56 -4.65
CA SER A 207 24.42 -8.23 -5.59
C SER A 207 25.41 -7.24 -6.24
N ARG A 208 24.92 -6.05 -6.62
CA ARG A 208 25.76 -4.98 -7.19
C ARG A 208 26.72 -4.41 -6.14
N LEU A 209 26.23 -4.12 -4.93
CA LEU A 209 27.07 -3.64 -3.84
C LEU A 209 28.16 -4.66 -3.47
N ALA A 210 27.79 -5.94 -3.33
CA ALA A 210 28.74 -7.01 -3.06
C ALA A 210 29.88 -7.04 -4.10
N SER A 211 29.52 -6.95 -5.38
CA SER A 211 30.49 -6.94 -6.48
C SER A 211 31.42 -5.72 -6.43
N GLN A 212 30.89 -4.54 -6.12
CA GLN A 212 31.67 -3.32 -5.95
C GLN A 212 32.59 -3.40 -4.73
N TRP A 213 32.07 -3.81 -3.58
CA TRP A 213 32.82 -3.86 -2.32
C TRP A 213 33.95 -4.89 -2.33
N LEU A 214 33.75 -6.04 -2.97
CA LEU A 214 34.83 -7.03 -3.14
C LEU A 214 36.03 -6.48 -3.92
N LEU A 215 35.80 -5.53 -4.83
CA LEU A 215 36.86 -4.85 -5.57
C LEU A 215 37.51 -3.73 -4.76
N CYS A 216 36.70 -2.94 -4.04
CA CYS A 216 37.16 -1.70 -3.41
C CYS A 216 37.67 -1.84 -1.97
N TYR A 217 37.21 -2.83 -1.20
CA TYR A 217 37.53 -2.96 0.22
C TYR A 217 38.48 -4.12 0.51
N SER A 218 39.11 -4.13 1.67
CA SER A 218 39.81 -5.31 2.20
C SER A 218 38.81 -6.40 2.61
N SER A 219 39.26 -7.65 2.80
CA SER A 219 38.37 -8.72 3.28
C SER A 219 37.74 -8.41 4.65
N THR A 220 38.48 -7.76 5.55
CA THR A 220 37.98 -7.34 6.87
C THR A 220 36.95 -6.20 6.75
N ASP A 221 37.26 -5.16 5.99
CA ASP A 221 36.35 -4.02 5.80
C ASP A 221 35.05 -4.44 5.11
N TYR A 222 35.13 -5.41 4.18
CA TYR A 222 33.95 -6.01 3.56
C TYR A 222 33.02 -6.62 4.61
N VAL A 223 33.55 -7.47 5.50
CA VAL A 223 32.73 -8.13 6.53
C VAL A 223 32.09 -7.12 7.49
N LEU A 224 32.85 -6.10 7.91
CA LEU A 224 32.32 -5.01 8.74
C LEU A 224 31.19 -4.25 8.03
N LYS A 225 31.34 -3.99 6.73
CA LYS A 225 30.29 -3.35 5.93
C LYS A 225 29.05 -4.22 5.76
N VAL A 226 29.21 -5.52 5.57
CA VAL A 226 28.09 -6.46 5.50
C VAL A 226 27.30 -6.47 6.81
N GLU A 227 27.97 -6.54 7.97
CA GLU A 227 27.30 -6.49 9.27
C GLU A 227 26.50 -5.18 9.45
N GLN A 228 27.12 -4.04 9.14
CA GLN A 228 26.44 -2.74 9.18
C GLN A 228 25.19 -2.73 8.30
N CYS A 229 25.30 -3.18 7.05
CA CYS A 229 24.19 -3.14 6.10
C CYS A 229 23.06 -4.12 6.44
N ILE A 230 23.34 -5.29 7.00
CA ILE A 230 22.29 -6.20 7.48
C ILE A 230 21.48 -5.54 8.60
N ASN A 231 22.15 -4.83 9.53
CA ASN A 231 21.47 -4.11 10.60
C ASN A 231 20.64 -2.94 10.10
N GLU A 232 21.17 -2.17 9.15
CA GLU A 232 20.45 -1.07 8.50
C GLU A 232 19.22 -1.57 7.72
N GLU A 233 19.37 -2.64 6.92
CA GLU A 233 18.25 -3.21 6.17
C GLU A 233 17.20 -3.83 7.09
N LYS A 234 17.63 -4.45 8.19
CA LYS A 234 16.71 -4.93 9.23
C LYS A 234 15.87 -3.78 9.77
N ALA A 235 16.50 -2.69 10.20
CA ALA A 235 15.78 -1.52 10.70
C ALA A 235 14.85 -0.94 9.63
N ARG A 236 15.31 -0.86 8.38
CA ARG A 236 14.55 -0.39 7.22
C ARG A 236 13.29 -1.21 6.98
N ALA A 237 13.45 -2.51 6.81
CA ALA A 237 12.37 -3.45 6.48
C ALA A 237 11.27 -3.45 7.56
N HIS A 238 11.62 -3.40 8.85
CA HIS A 238 10.65 -3.34 9.94
C HIS A 238 9.75 -2.10 9.91
N ARG A 239 10.15 -1.01 9.25
CA ARG A 239 9.35 0.23 9.20
C ARG A 239 8.12 0.11 8.32
N PHE A 240 8.15 -0.76 7.31
CA PHE A 240 7.10 -0.80 6.29
C PHE A 240 6.65 -2.21 5.88
N LEU A 241 7.40 -3.28 6.16
CA LEU A 241 7.02 -4.64 5.81
C LEU A 241 6.39 -5.39 7.00
N CYS A 242 5.53 -6.35 6.70
CA CYS A 242 5.06 -7.34 7.67
C CYS A 242 6.22 -8.23 8.15
N PRO A 243 6.18 -8.74 9.39
CA PRO A 243 7.26 -9.53 9.96
C PRO A 243 7.77 -10.70 9.08
N PRO A 244 6.91 -11.53 8.45
CA PRO A 244 7.39 -12.61 7.58
C PRO A 244 8.16 -12.11 6.35
N SER A 245 7.77 -10.96 5.80
CA SER A 245 8.44 -10.34 4.65
C SER A 245 9.80 -9.77 5.04
N VAL A 246 9.94 -9.27 6.28
CA VAL A 246 11.22 -8.82 6.82
C VAL A 246 12.22 -9.96 6.85
N GLU A 247 11.83 -11.14 7.33
CA GLU A 247 12.70 -12.33 7.36
C GLU A 247 13.17 -12.72 5.96
N LYS A 248 12.27 -12.72 4.96
CA LYS A 248 12.61 -13.02 3.56
C LYS A 248 13.59 -12.00 2.96
N VAL A 249 13.41 -10.71 3.26
CA VAL A 249 14.34 -9.65 2.82
C VAL A 249 15.71 -9.88 3.44
N LEU A 250 15.79 -10.14 4.74
CA LEU A 250 17.06 -10.40 5.43
C LEU A 250 17.76 -11.65 4.91
N TRP A 251 17.01 -12.72 4.63
CA TRP A 251 17.55 -13.90 3.98
C TRP A 251 18.15 -13.58 2.62
N THR A 252 17.47 -12.75 1.83
CA THR A 252 17.94 -12.32 0.52
C THR A 252 19.23 -11.50 0.64
N VAL A 253 19.30 -10.55 1.58
CA VAL A 253 20.53 -9.79 1.85
C VAL A 253 21.67 -10.70 2.25
N HIS A 254 21.44 -11.64 3.18
CA HIS A 254 22.45 -12.62 3.61
C HIS A 254 22.96 -13.44 2.42
N SER A 255 22.05 -13.94 1.59
CA SER A 255 22.41 -14.72 0.42
C SER A 255 23.28 -13.92 -0.56
N GLN A 256 22.93 -12.67 -0.86
CA GLN A 256 23.72 -11.84 -1.79
C GLN A 256 25.07 -11.41 -1.23
N LEU A 257 25.13 -11.04 0.06
CA LEU A 257 26.33 -10.43 0.66
C LEU A 257 27.30 -11.44 1.28
N ILE A 258 26.85 -12.65 1.59
CA ILE A 258 27.64 -13.68 2.29
C ILE A 258 27.73 -14.92 1.42
N ASP A 259 26.61 -15.60 1.17
CA ASP A 259 26.61 -16.93 0.56
C ASP A 259 27.19 -16.90 -0.87
N GLN A 260 26.74 -15.95 -1.68
CA GLN A 260 27.22 -15.81 -3.07
C GLN A 260 28.66 -15.28 -3.17
N THR A 261 29.16 -14.63 -2.12
CA THR A 261 30.51 -14.04 -2.12
C THR A 261 31.55 -14.85 -1.37
N ALA A 262 31.15 -15.90 -0.64
CA ALA A 262 32.00 -16.62 0.30
C ALA A 262 33.35 -17.06 -0.31
N ASN A 263 33.31 -17.72 -1.48
CA ASN A 263 34.53 -18.20 -2.15
C ASN A 263 35.46 -17.05 -2.55
N ARG A 264 34.90 -15.98 -3.15
CA ARG A 264 35.67 -14.80 -3.56
C ARG A 264 36.31 -14.09 -2.37
N LEU A 265 35.63 -14.05 -1.23
CA LEU A 265 36.14 -13.45 0.00
C LEU A 265 37.28 -14.28 0.60
N ILE A 266 37.18 -15.61 0.56
CA ILE A 266 38.25 -16.52 1.02
C ILE A 266 39.50 -16.36 0.15
N GLU A 267 39.36 -16.32 -1.17
CA GLU A 267 40.46 -16.11 -2.10
C GLU A 267 41.15 -14.76 -1.88
N LYS A 268 40.34 -13.70 -1.76
CA LYS A 268 40.83 -12.35 -1.47
C LYS A 268 41.61 -12.29 -0.16
N ARG A 269 41.10 -12.88 0.92
CA ARG A 269 41.81 -12.94 2.21
C ARG A 269 43.13 -13.69 2.12
N ARG A 270 43.21 -14.77 1.33
CA ARG A 270 44.47 -15.49 1.10
C ARG A 270 45.49 -14.63 0.37
N ALA A 271 45.08 -13.92 -0.67
CA ALA A 271 45.95 -13.00 -1.40
C ALA A 271 46.45 -11.87 -0.50
N GLU A 272 45.57 -11.23 0.27
CA GLU A 272 45.93 -10.16 1.21
C GLU A 272 46.97 -10.62 2.26
N ASN A 273 46.84 -11.85 2.77
CA ASN A 273 47.82 -12.40 3.72
C ASN A 273 49.19 -12.69 3.06
N GLN A 274 49.19 -13.19 1.81
CA GLN A 274 50.42 -13.43 1.06
C GLN A 274 51.17 -12.12 0.82
N ASP A 275 50.47 -11.08 0.37
CA ASP A 275 51.04 -9.76 0.16
C ASP A 275 51.66 -9.19 1.45
N LEU A 276 50.98 -9.37 2.60
CA LEU A 276 51.49 -8.93 3.90
C LEU A 276 52.78 -9.67 4.29
N THR A 277 52.84 -10.99 4.08
CA THR A 277 54.06 -11.77 4.35
C THR A 277 55.22 -11.33 3.45
N THR A 278 54.98 -11.13 2.15
CA THR A 278 56.00 -10.64 1.21
C THR A 278 56.49 -9.24 1.58
N TYR A 279 55.59 -8.35 2.01
CA TYR A 279 55.96 -7.01 2.46
C TYR A 279 56.84 -7.05 3.72
N GLN A 280 56.52 -7.90 4.70
CA GLN A 280 57.32 -8.07 5.91
C GLN A 280 58.72 -8.62 5.60
N GLU A 281 58.84 -9.59 4.70
CA GLU A 281 60.13 -10.12 4.24
C GLU A 281 60.99 -9.05 3.57
N LEU A 282 60.39 -8.21 2.72
CA LEU A 282 61.09 -7.10 2.07
C LEU A 282 61.60 -6.08 3.09
N LEU A 283 60.78 -5.72 4.10
CA LEU A 283 61.20 -4.83 5.18
C LEU A 283 62.36 -5.40 5.99
N SER A 284 62.34 -6.70 6.33
CA SER A 284 63.44 -7.36 7.03
C SER A 284 64.73 -7.28 6.23
N ARG A 285 64.68 -7.62 4.94
CA ARG A 285 65.85 -7.53 4.04
C ARG A 285 66.39 -6.10 3.95
N CYS A 286 65.52 -5.10 3.92
CA CYS A 286 65.94 -3.71 3.93
C CYS A 286 66.58 -3.28 5.26
N ALA A 287 66.08 -3.76 6.39
CA ALA A 287 66.66 -3.48 7.70
C ALA A 287 68.07 -4.09 7.84
N ASP A 288 68.26 -5.30 7.33
CA ASP A 288 69.54 -6.02 7.33
C ASP A 288 70.58 -5.39 6.38
N MET A 289 70.15 -4.54 5.44
CA MET A 289 71.03 -3.76 4.56
C MET A 289 71.54 -2.44 5.19
N SER A 290 71.33 -2.22 6.49
CA SER A 290 71.89 -1.04 7.18
C SER A 290 73.41 -0.96 7.02
N ILE A 291 73.84 0.11 6.36
CA ILE A 291 75.24 0.40 6.01
C ILE A 291 75.99 0.84 7.28
N HIS A 292 77.09 0.15 7.60
CA HIS A 292 78.10 0.57 8.57
C HIS A 292 78.92 1.76 8.07
#